data_AF-A0A974NLK2-F1
#
_entry.id   AF-A0A974NLK2-F1
#
_cell.length_a   1.000
_cell.length_b   1.000
_cell.length_c   1.000
_cell.angle_alpha   90.00
_cell.angle_beta   90.00
_cell.angle_gamma   90.00
#
_symmetry.space_group_name_H-M   'P 1'
#
loop_
_entity.id
_entity.type
_entity.pdbx_description
1 polymer ?
#
loop_
_entity_poly.entity_id
_entity_poly.type
_entity_poly.pdbx_seq_one_letter_code
_entity_poly.pdbx_strand_id
1 'polypeptide(L)'
;MSRIMVDVETGEKYDLASFTTVEQQLAYKEVKDKEERLSKSENPFFFAEMDEVKGKELTKLDNKNLGWFLILQTYVDYKNMLRLPNAKLPMKPLEIRRALKITDSRTFKTLQAKLEELELIYTKDVEMYGKTYTAFFINDKYCFKTGLHGEYKNRKTNKAVKFFINTLQEVYSQEKVNSGDVGLIYKAIQHLHYNSNILVQTPSEMDEAFVKPLAIDEFAVSVGIKRQSIHKKLIALTYPCMYRGELREFRVFARVKVGKHTFLKLNPFIAWRKAGDPPVEAYIEFVMEYNKVNKK
;
A
#
# COMPACT_ATOMS: atom_id res chain seq x y z
N MET A 1 30.63 20.35 -26.44
CA MET A 1 31.74 20.02 -27.36
C MET A 1 31.39 18.70 -28.03
N SER A 2 31.02 18.71 -29.31
CA SER A 2 30.83 17.48 -30.08
C SER A 2 32.17 16.76 -30.25
N ARG A 3 32.16 15.44 -30.17
CA ARG A 3 33.34 14.62 -30.45
C ARG A 3 33.08 13.85 -31.74
N ILE A 4 33.99 13.99 -32.70
CA ILE A 4 33.91 13.30 -33.98
C ILE A 4 34.56 11.93 -33.81
N MET A 5 33.78 10.87 -34.02
CA MET A 5 34.28 9.50 -34.06
C MET A 5 34.55 9.12 -35.52
N VAL A 6 35.70 8.52 -35.79
CA VAL A 6 36.10 8.12 -37.15
C VAL A 6 36.25 6.61 -37.17
N ASP A 7 35.54 5.96 -38.09
CA ASP A 7 35.72 4.54 -38.37
C ASP A 7 37.07 4.34 -39.07
N VAL A 8 37.92 3.49 -38.49
CA VAL A 8 39.32 3.31 -38.92
C VAL A 8 39.41 2.47 -40.21
N GLU A 9 38.39 1.66 -40.51
CA GLU A 9 38.36 0.79 -41.70
C GLU A 9 37.67 1.46 -42.89
N THR A 10 36.62 2.25 -42.63
CA THR A 10 35.82 2.88 -43.70
C THR A 10 36.09 4.37 -43.89
N GLY A 11 36.75 5.03 -42.92
CA GLY A 11 37.06 6.46 -42.95
C GLY A 11 35.85 7.37 -42.73
N GLU A 12 34.67 6.80 -42.46
CA GLU A 12 33.45 7.56 -42.23
C GLU A 12 33.48 8.26 -40.87
N LYS A 13 33.03 9.53 -40.87
CA LYS A 13 33.04 10.39 -39.69
C LYS A 13 31.64 10.55 -39.15
N TYR A 14 31.46 10.26 -37.87
CA TYR A 14 30.20 10.34 -37.15
C TYR A 14 30.30 11.40 -36.07
N ASP A 15 29.38 12.37 -36.09
CA ASP A 15 29.26 13.36 -35.03
C ASP A 15 28.41 12.78 -33.90
N LEU A 16 29.03 12.48 -32.76
CA LEU A 16 28.38 11.83 -31.62
C LEU A 16 28.35 12.77 -30.42
N ALA A 17 27.15 12.97 -29.87
CA ALA A 17 26.95 13.74 -28.64
C ALA A 17 27.46 12.98 -27.40
N SER A 18 27.42 11.64 -27.42
CA SER A 18 28.01 10.76 -26.41
C SER A 18 28.13 9.35 -26.96
N PHE A 19 29.22 8.65 -26.66
CA PHE A 19 29.32 7.20 -26.90
C PHE A 19 29.49 6.49 -25.55
N THR A 20 28.80 5.38 -25.36
CA THR A 20 28.95 4.50 -24.20
C THR A 20 29.55 3.20 -24.67
N THR A 21 30.65 2.78 -24.04
CA THR A 21 31.26 1.49 -24.35
C THR A 21 30.36 0.34 -23.89
N VAL A 22 30.52 -0.85 -24.48
CA VAL A 22 29.77 -2.05 -24.08
C VAL A 22 30.00 -2.36 -22.59
N GLU A 23 31.22 -2.17 -22.09
CA GLU A 23 31.56 -2.31 -20.67
C GLU A 23 30.87 -1.24 -19.80
N GLN A 24 30.78 0.02 -20.25
CA GLN A 24 30.02 1.04 -19.54
C GLN A 24 28.52 0.73 -19.51
N GLN A 25 27.96 0.18 -20.59
CA GLN A 25 26.56 -0.25 -20.61
C GLN A 25 26.31 -1.43 -19.65
N LEU A 26 27.22 -2.40 -19.59
CA LEU A 26 27.14 -3.52 -18.65
C LEU A 26 27.31 -3.07 -17.20
N ALA A 27 28.30 -2.22 -16.91
CA ALA A 27 28.50 -1.65 -15.58
C ALA A 27 27.31 -0.78 -15.13
N TYR A 28 26.75 0.02 -16.04
CA TYR A 28 25.54 0.81 -15.75
C TYR A 28 24.33 -0.09 -15.51
N LYS A 29 24.22 -1.21 -16.24
CA LYS A 29 23.16 -2.21 -16.05
C LYS A 29 23.33 -2.97 -14.74
N GLU A 30 24.55 -3.31 -14.33
CA GLU A 30 24.84 -3.93 -13.04
C GLU A 30 24.63 -3.00 -11.86
N VAL A 31 25.02 -1.72 -11.98
CA VAL A 31 24.72 -0.68 -10.98
C VAL A 31 23.21 -0.51 -10.89
N LYS A 32 22.51 -0.42 -12.03
CA LYS A 32 21.04 -0.33 -12.07
C LYS A 32 20.36 -1.59 -11.51
N ASP A 33 20.86 -2.79 -11.75
CA ASP A 33 20.32 -4.03 -11.22
C ASP A 33 20.60 -4.16 -9.70
N LYS A 34 21.77 -3.69 -9.24
CA LYS A 34 22.14 -3.62 -7.82
C LYS A 34 21.33 -2.55 -7.08
N GLU A 35 21.09 -1.42 -7.71
CA GLU A 35 20.21 -0.34 -7.25
C GLU A 35 18.73 -0.75 -7.30
N GLU A 36 18.29 -1.51 -8.29
CA GLU A 36 16.93 -2.10 -8.34
C GLU A 36 16.74 -3.11 -7.20
N ARG A 37 17.78 -3.89 -6.87
CA ARG A 37 17.81 -4.78 -5.69
C ARG A 37 17.80 -4.00 -4.37
N LEU A 38 18.47 -2.85 -4.29
CA LEU A 38 18.45 -1.96 -3.12
C LEU A 38 17.13 -1.15 -3.03
N SER A 39 16.50 -0.85 -4.18
CA SER A 39 15.20 -0.16 -4.27
C SER A 39 14.01 -1.06 -3.97
N LYS A 40 14.22 -2.39 -3.98
CA LYS A 40 13.34 -3.33 -3.29
C LYS A 40 13.56 -3.09 -1.80
N SER A 41 12.90 -2.05 -1.29
CA SER A 41 12.71 -1.84 0.14
C SER A 41 12.48 -3.19 0.81
N GLU A 42 13.18 -3.46 1.92
CA GLU A 42 12.90 -4.63 2.76
C GLU A 42 11.40 -4.72 3.06
N ASN A 43 10.73 -3.57 3.11
CA ASN A 43 9.29 -3.41 3.29
C ASN A 43 8.67 -2.66 2.10
N PRO A 44 8.25 -3.34 1.02
CA PRO A 44 7.63 -2.69 -0.12
C PRO A 44 6.31 -2.02 0.30
N PHE A 45 6.07 -0.81 -0.18
CA PHE A 45 4.84 -0.06 0.11
C PHE A 45 4.29 0.64 -1.14
N PHE A 46 3.04 1.08 -1.06
CA PHE A 46 2.44 2.07 -1.96
C PHE A 46 1.85 3.20 -1.13
N PHE A 47 1.65 4.37 -1.75
CA PHE A 47 0.95 5.49 -1.13
C PHE A 47 -0.53 5.44 -1.52
N ALA A 48 -1.42 5.57 -0.54
CA ALA A 48 -2.83 5.85 -0.75
C ALA A 48 -3.13 7.31 -0.40
N GLU A 49 -3.89 8.01 -1.24
CA GLU A 49 -4.28 9.39 -0.99
C GLU A 49 -5.42 9.45 0.05
N MET A 50 -5.21 10.18 1.15
CA MET A 50 -6.16 10.22 2.26
C MET A 50 -7.45 10.95 1.89
N ASP A 51 -7.33 12.07 1.19
CA ASP A 51 -8.46 12.94 0.83
C ASP A 51 -9.46 12.18 -0.06
N GLU A 52 -8.95 11.28 -0.91
CA GLU A 52 -9.76 10.52 -1.85
C GLU A 52 -10.56 9.38 -1.21
N VAL A 53 -10.17 8.90 -0.03
CA VAL A 53 -10.97 7.91 0.73
C VAL A 53 -12.35 8.47 1.11
N LYS A 54 -12.46 9.79 1.30
CA LYS A 54 -13.74 10.49 1.49
C LYS A 54 -14.37 10.98 0.18
N GLY A 55 -13.71 10.70 -0.96
CA GLY A 55 -14.17 11.06 -2.28
C GLY A 55 -15.55 10.49 -2.60
N LYS A 56 -16.24 11.15 -3.53
CA LYS A 56 -17.58 10.78 -3.97
C LYS A 56 -17.62 9.37 -4.57
N GLU A 57 -16.50 8.89 -5.10
CA GLU A 57 -16.37 7.59 -5.75
C GLU A 57 -16.24 6.48 -4.71
N LEU A 58 -15.27 6.58 -3.78
CA LEU A 58 -15.01 5.53 -2.78
C LEU A 58 -16.12 5.40 -1.74
N THR A 59 -16.87 6.46 -1.47
CA THR A 59 -18.05 6.42 -0.57
C THR A 59 -19.22 5.60 -1.13
N LYS A 60 -19.27 5.36 -2.46
CA LYS A 60 -20.28 4.47 -3.10
C LYS A 60 -19.91 2.98 -3.01
N LEU A 61 -18.70 2.67 -2.54
CA LEU A 61 -18.29 1.29 -2.27
C LEU A 61 -18.73 0.88 -0.86
N ASP A 62 -19.31 -0.31 -0.75
CA ASP A 62 -19.44 -0.97 0.53
C ASP A 62 -18.07 -1.42 1.04
N ASN A 63 -17.98 -1.77 2.34
CA ASN A 63 -16.69 -2.16 2.94
C ASN A 63 -16.05 -3.35 2.20
N LYS A 64 -16.86 -4.25 1.65
CA LYS A 64 -16.39 -5.43 0.91
C LYS A 64 -15.65 -5.04 -0.37
N ASN A 65 -16.27 -4.21 -1.22
CA ASN A 65 -15.66 -3.74 -2.45
C ASN A 65 -14.47 -2.81 -2.16
N LEU A 66 -14.57 -1.97 -1.13
CA LEU A 66 -13.49 -1.09 -0.72
C LEU A 66 -12.24 -1.87 -0.28
N GLY A 67 -12.42 -2.97 0.45
CA GLY A 67 -11.29 -3.82 0.83
C GLY A 67 -10.68 -4.57 -0.33
N TRP A 68 -11.48 -5.07 -1.28
CA TRP A 68 -10.93 -5.63 -2.52
C TRP A 68 -10.13 -4.59 -3.30
N PHE A 69 -10.63 -3.36 -3.40
CA PHE A 69 -9.90 -2.27 -4.03
C PHE A 69 -8.58 -1.98 -3.33
N LEU A 70 -8.55 -1.92 -1.99
CA LEU A 70 -7.30 -1.76 -1.26
C LEU A 70 -6.31 -2.92 -1.50
N ILE A 71 -6.78 -4.17 -1.57
CA ILE A 71 -5.91 -5.31 -1.89
C ILE A 71 -5.37 -5.23 -3.32
N LEU A 72 -6.15 -4.76 -4.30
CA LEU A 72 -5.64 -4.53 -5.66
C LEU A 72 -4.43 -3.59 -5.65
N GLN A 73 -4.47 -2.54 -4.81
CA GLN A 73 -3.37 -1.57 -4.69
C GLN A 73 -2.06 -2.22 -4.23
N THR A 74 -2.10 -3.37 -3.55
CA THR A 74 -0.89 -4.11 -3.16
C THR A 74 -0.12 -4.70 -4.35
N TYR A 75 -0.76 -4.80 -5.52
CA TYR A 75 -0.18 -5.37 -6.74
C TYR A 75 0.23 -4.30 -7.76
N VAL A 76 0.21 -3.01 -7.41
CA VAL A 76 0.65 -1.96 -8.33
C VAL A 76 2.16 -1.96 -8.51
N ASP A 77 2.61 -1.79 -9.75
CA ASP A 77 3.98 -1.42 -10.07
C ASP A 77 4.18 0.11 -10.01
N TYR A 78 5.36 0.59 -10.39
CA TYR A 78 5.71 2.01 -10.39
C TYR A 78 4.96 2.86 -11.44
N LYS A 79 4.16 2.23 -12.31
CA LYS A 79 3.28 2.85 -13.30
C LYS A 79 1.80 2.59 -12.99
N ASN A 80 1.51 2.16 -11.76
CA ASN A 80 0.18 1.76 -11.30
C ASN A 80 -0.47 0.60 -12.09
N MET A 81 0.32 -0.18 -12.81
CA MET A 81 -0.17 -1.38 -13.49
C MET A 81 -0.18 -2.57 -12.52
N LEU A 82 -1.22 -3.39 -12.59
CA LEU A 82 -1.32 -4.59 -11.77
C LEU A 82 -0.35 -5.66 -12.24
N ARG A 83 0.56 -6.06 -11.35
CA ARG A 83 1.57 -7.11 -11.54
C ARG A 83 1.72 -7.97 -10.29
N LEU A 84 1.88 -9.27 -10.50
CA LEU A 84 2.33 -10.15 -9.44
C LEU A 84 3.75 -9.78 -8.98
N PRO A 85 4.14 -10.09 -7.74
CA PRO A 85 5.50 -9.86 -7.26
C PRO A 85 6.54 -10.50 -8.20
N ASN A 86 7.50 -9.70 -8.64
CA ASN A 86 8.57 -10.09 -9.59
C ASN A 86 8.08 -10.54 -10.99
N ALA A 87 6.80 -10.39 -11.32
CA ALA A 87 6.30 -10.69 -12.65
C ALA A 87 6.67 -9.60 -13.66
N LYS A 88 7.09 -10.03 -14.86
CA LYS A 88 7.38 -9.13 -15.99
C LYS A 88 6.13 -8.73 -16.76
N LEU A 89 5.08 -9.55 -16.69
CA LEU A 89 3.84 -9.39 -17.45
C LEU A 89 2.72 -8.84 -16.55
N PRO A 90 1.72 -8.14 -17.13
CA PRO A 90 0.54 -7.70 -16.39
C PRO A 90 -0.28 -8.88 -15.88
N MET A 91 -0.99 -8.67 -14.77
CA MET A 91 -1.88 -9.68 -14.22
C MET A 91 -3.04 -9.99 -15.15
N LYS A 92 -3.30 -11.28 -15.37
CA LYS A 92 -4.50 -11.77 -16.06
C LYS A 92 -5.71 -11.69 -15.14
N PRO A 93 -6.94 -11.59 -15.68
CA PRO A 93 -8.18 -11.59 -14.88
C PRO A 93 -8.27 -12.75 -13.87
N LEU A 94 -7.78 -13.94 -14.23
CA LEU A 94 -7.74 -15.10 -13.34
C LEU A 94 -6.79 -14.90 -12.15
N GLU A 95 -5.65 -14.25 -12.36
CA GLU A 95 -4.66 -13.97 -11.32
C GLU A 95 -5.20 -12.91 -10.36
N ILE A 96 -5.88 -11.89 -10.89
CA ILE A 96 -6.55 -10.86 -10.08
C ILE A 96 -7.63 -11.50 -9.20
N ARG A 97 -8.45 -12.40 -9.77
CA ARG A 97 -9.46 -13.15 -8.99
C ARG A 97 -8.86 -13.95 -7.85
N ARG A 98 -7.75 -14.65 -8.11
CA ARG A 98 -7.03 -15.42 -7.08
C ARG A 98 -6.48 -14.51 -5.98
N ALA A 99 -5.86 -13.40 -6.36
CA ALA A 99 -5.36 -12.40 -5.41
C ALA A 99 -6.47 -11.83 -4.50
N LEU A 100 -7.66 -11.61 -5.05
CA LEU A 100 -8.83 -11.12 -4.32
C LEU A 100 -9.65 -12.22 -3.61
N LYS A 101 -9.20 -13.48 -3.65
CA LYS A 101 -9.94 -14.64 -3.13
C LYS A 101 -11.39 -14.72 -3.67
N ILE A 102 -11.61 -14.31 -4.91
CA ILE A 102 -12.92 -14.35 -5.57
C ILE A 102 -13.04 -15.61 -6.43
N THR A 103 -13.73 -16.61 -5.88
CA THR A 103 -13.95 -17.88 -6.57
C THR A 103 -14.91 -17.75 -7.75
N ASP A 104 -15.93 -16.89 -7.67
CA ASP A 104 -16.94 -16.74 -8.71
C ASP A 104 -16.56 -15.68 -9.77
N SER A 105 -16.65 -16.08 -11.04
CA SER A 105 -16.33 -15.20 -12.18
C SER A 105 -17.34 -14.05 -12.32
N ARG A 106 -18.61 -14.29 -12.02
CA ARG A 106 -19.65 -13.25 -12.12
C ARG A 106 -19.42 -12.15 -11.09
N THR A 107 -19.13 -12.53 -9.84
CA THR A 107 -18.77 -11.61 -8.76
C THR A 107 -17.58 -10.73 -9.15
N PHE A 108 -16.55 -11.32 -9.76
CA PHE A 108 -15.40 -10.55 -10.24
C PHE A 108 -15.76 -9.57 -11.36
N LYS A 109 -16.54 -10.00 -12.35
CA LYS A 109 -16.99 -9.10 -13.43
C LYS A 109 -17.83 -7.94 -12.91
N THR A 110 -18.72 -8.19 -11.96
CA THR A 110 -19.51 -7.13 -11.30
C THR A 110 -18.61 -6.15 -10.55
N LEU A 111 -17.61 -6.66 -9.80
CA LEU A 111 -16.63 -5.82 -9.13
C LEU A 111 -15.85 -4.97 -10.14
N GLN A 112 -15.29 -5.59 -11.18
CA GLN A 112 -14.51 -4.92 -12.21
C GLN A 112 -15.32 -3.79 -12.87
N ALA A 113 -16.53 -4.09 -13.36
CA ALA A 113 -17.41 -3.10 -13.98
C ALA A 113 -17.70 -1.93 -13.03
N LYS A 114 -17.94 -2.22 -11.74
CA LYS A 114 -18.18 -1.18 -10.74
C LYS A 114 -16.94 -0.31 -10.48
N LEU A 115 -15.74 -0.90 -10.46
CA LEU A 115 -14.50 -0.14 -10.27
C LEU A 115 -14.16 0.71 -11.51
N GLU A 116 -14.46 0.21 -12.72
CA GLU A 116 -14.30 0.95 -13.99
C GLU A 116 -15.31 2.09 -14.09
N GLU A 117 -16.59 1.87 -13.76
CA GLU A 117 -17.65 2.90 -13.73
C GLU A 117 -17.31 4.06 -12.78
N LEU A 118 -16.64 3.75 -11.68
CA LEU A 118 -16.19 4.74 -10.69
C LEU A 118 -14.81 5.32 -11.01
N GLU A 119 -14.24 5.01 -12.18
CA GLU A 119 -12.92 5.48 -12.64
C GLU A 119 -11.78 5.16 -11.65
N LEU A 120 -11.94 4.10 -10.85
CA LEU A 120 -10.95 3.64 -9.87
C LEU A 120 -9.86 2.81 -10.54
N ILE A 121 -10.25 2.06 -11.57
CA ILE A 121 -9.36 1.27 -12.42
C ILE A 121 -9.69 1.52 -13.89
N TYR A 122 -8.74 1.25 -14.77
CA TYR A 122 -8.95 1.23 -16.21
C TYR A 122 -8.12 0.13 -16.87
N THR A 123 -8.51 -0.27 -18.07
CA THR A 123 -7.78 -1.23 -18.88
C THR A 123 -7.12 -0.55 -20.08
N LYS A 124 -5.93 -0.99 -20.44
CA LYS A 124 -5.20 -0.50 -21.61
C LYS A 124 -4.37 -1.63 -22.22
N ASP A 125 -4.31 -1.67 -23.54
CA ASP A 125 -3.39 -2.56 -24.23
C ASP A 125 -1.96 -2.03 -24.17
N VAL A 126 -1.06 -2.88 -23.72
CA VAL A 126 0.37 -2.59 -23.60
C VAL A 126 1.18 -3.58 -24.42
N GLU A 127 2.11 -3.06 -25.21
CA GLU A 127 3.06 -3.89 -25.94
C GLU A 127 4.26 -4.20 -25.03
N MET A 128 4.51 -5.49 -24.81
CA MET A 128 5.61 -5.97 -24.00
C MET A 128 6.20 -7.22 -24.65
N TYR A 129 7.52 -7.29 -24.79
CA TYR A 129 8.20 -8.46 -25.37
C TYR A 129 7.65 -8.85 -26.76
N GLY A 130 7.28 -7.87 -27.59
CA GLY A 130 6.75 -8.07 -28.94
C GLY A 130 5.34 -8.66 -28.98
N LYS A 131 4.58 -8.59 -27.87
CA LYS A 131 3.18 -9.03 -27.79
C LYS A 131 2.33 -7.98 -27.10
N THR A 132 1.08 -7.86 -27.53
CA THR A 132 0.09 -7.00 -26.90
C THR A 132 -0.62 -7.72 -25.77
N TYR A 133 -0.72 -7.06 -24.62
CA TYR A 133 -1.41 -7.55 -23.44
C TYR A 133 -2.41 -6.50 -22.96
N THR A 134 -3.64 -6.90 -22.66
CA THR A 134 -4.59 -6.04 -21.93
C THR A 134 -4.19 -6.01 -20.46
N ALA A 135 -3.81 -4.84 -19.97
CA ALA A 135 -3.37 -4.63 -18.61
C ALA A 135 -4.36 -3.78 -17.82
N PHE A 136 -4.47 -4.08 -16.52
CA PHE A 136 -5.26 -3.31 -15.57
C PHE A 136 -4.37 -2.29 -14.87
N PHE A 137 -4.88 -1.08 -14.72
CA PHE A 137 -4.23 0.01 -14.03
C PHE A 137 -5.14 0.54 -12.93
N ILE A 138 -4.54 0.98 -11.83
CA ILE A 138 -5.24 1.76 -10.81
C ILE A 138 -5.02 3.25 -11.10
N ASN A 139 -6.10 4.03 -11.00
CA ASN A 139 -6.03 5.46 -11.18
C ASN A 139 -5.11 6.10 -10.11
N ASP A 140 -4.16 6.91 -10.56
CA ASP A 140 -3.13 7.52 -9.75
C ASP A 140 -3.66 8.55 -8.76
N LYS A 141 -4.89 9.02 -8.98
CA LYS A 141 -5.67 9.78 -8.01
C LYS A 141 -5.78 9.05 -6.67
N TYR A 142 -5.91 7.72 -6.65
CA TYR A 142 -6.15 6.96 -5.41
C TYR A 142 -4.90 6.35 -4.79
N CYS A 143 -3.98 5.85 -5.62
CA CYS A 143 -2.74 5.29 -5.13
C CYS A 143 -1.58 5.50 -6.09
N PHE A 144 -0.36 5.50 -5.58
CA PHE A 144 0.84 5.55 -6.38
C PHE A 144 2.03 4.89 -5.70
N LYS A 145 3.01 4.47 -6.49
CA LYS A 145 4.32 4.03 -5.98
C LYS A 145 5.39 5.04 -6.37
N THR A 146 6.17 5.45 -5.38
CA THR A 146 7.36 6.28 -5.62
C THR A 146 8.60 5.40 -5.62
N GLY A 147 9.48 5.59 -6.59
CA GLY A 147 10.83 5.07 -6.60
C GLY A 147 11.76 6.11 -7.23
N LEU A 148 13.08 5.92 -7.12
CA LEU A 148 14.08 6.85 -7.69
C LEU A 148 13.84 7.13 -9.19
N HIS A 149 13.33 6.13 -9.92
CA HIS A 149 12.97 6.22 -11.34
C HIS A 149 11.47 6.05 -11.61
N GLY A 150 10.63 6.14 -10.57
CA GLY A 150 9.18 6.04 -10.71
C GLY A 150 8.58 7.31 -11.32
N GLU A 151 7.44 7.15 -11.98
CA GLU A 151 6.68 8.26 -12.58
C GLU A 151 6.31 9.32 -11.53
N TYR A 152 6.06 8.87 -10.30
CA TYR A 152 5.62 9.71 -9.18
C TYR A 152 6.75 10.17 -8.25
N LYS A 153 8.02 10.14 -8.68
CA LYS A 153 9.19 10.44 -7.82
C LYS A 153 9.14 11.81 -7.12
N ASN A 154 8.50 12.80 -7.74
CA ASN A 154 8.39 14.18 -7.23
C ASN A 154 7.02 14.47 -6.58
N ARG A 155 6.14 13.46 -6.45
CA ARG A 155 4.80 13.65 -5.90
C ARG A 155 4.89 13.94 -4.40
N LYS A 156 4.17 14.98 -3.95
CA LYS A 156 4.08 15.31 -2.52
C LYS A 156 3.31 14.22 -1.79
N THR A 157 3.80 13.82 -0.62
CA THR A 157 3.27 12.68 0.17
C THR A 157 2.65 13.11 1.50
N ASN A 158 2.59 14.41 1.79
CA ASN A 158 2.05 14.95 3.05
C ASN A 158 0.58 14.58 3.32
N LYS A 159 -0.18 14.35 2.24
CA LYS A 159 -1.59 13.92 2.26
C LYS A 159 -1.79 12.44 1.94
N ALA A 160 -0.70 11.69 1.82
CA ALA A 160 -0.73 10.28 1.52
C ALA A 160 -0.30 9.43 2.73
N VAL A 161 -0.70 8.17 2.70
CA VAL A 161 -0.35 7.16 3.71
C VAL A 161 0.34 6.01 3.00
N LYS A 162 1.50 5.59 3.50
CA LYS A 162 2.15 4.36 3.07
C LYS A 162 1.35 3.18 3.59
N PHE A 163 1.00 2.26 2.70
CA PHE A 163 0.58 0.91 3.05
C PHE A 163 1.70 -0.07 2.74
N PHE A 164 2.12 -0.84 3.73
CA PHE A 164 3.11 -1.89 3.50
C PHE A 164 2.44 -3.10 2.86
N ILE A 165 2.91 -3.45 1.67
CA ILE A 165 2.32 -4.43 0.77
C ILE A 165 2.29 -5.81 1.40
N ASN A 166 3.43 -6.28 1.88
CA ASN A 166 3.56 -7.62 2.43
C ASN A 166 2.66 -7.79 3.66
N THR A 167 2.71 -6.84 4.59
CA THR A 167 1.93 -6.88 5.82
C THR A 167 0.42 -6.84 5.54
N LEU A 168 -0.02 -6.01 4.59
CA LEU A 168 -1.43 -5.96 4.22
C LEU A 168 -1.91 -7.25 3.53
N GLN A 169 -1.05 -7.86 2.70
CA GLN A 169 -1.32 -9.17 2.11
C GLN A 169 -1.36 -10.29 3.18
N GLU A 170 -0.50 -10.24 4.20
CA GLU A 170 -0.51 -11.16 5.35
C GLU A 170 -1.75 -11.02 6.24
N VAL A 171 -2.24 -9.79 6.45
CA VAL A 171 -3.54 -9.56 7.09
C VAL A 171 -4.64 -10.25 6.29
N TYR A 172 -4.67 -10.02 4.98
CA TYR A 172 -5.73 -10.56 4.13
C TYR A 172 -5.61 -12.06 3.85
N SER A 173 -4.41 -12.65 3.97
CA SER A 173 -4.17 -14.07 3.71
C SER A 173 -4.87 -14.98 4.73
N GLN A 174 -5.10 -14.48 5.95
CA GLN A 174 -5.79 -15.22 7.00
C GLN A 174 -7.23 -15.55 6.66
N GLU A 175 -7.66 -16.76 7.03
CA GLU A 175 -9.02 -17.25 6.75
C GLU A 175 -10.11 -16.47 7.50
N LYS A 176 -9.79 -15.98 8.70
CA LYS A 176 -10.71 -15.19 9.54
C LYS A 176 -10.94 -13.77 9.02
N VAL A 177 -10.12 -13.28 8.09
CA VAL A 177 -10.16 -11.91 7.59
C VAL A 177 -10.86 -11.90 6.23
N ASN A 178 -11.97 -11.18 6.13
CA ASN A 178 -12.67 -10.95 4.85
C ASN A 178 -12.33 -9.57 4.28
N SER A 179 -12.69 -9.34 3.01
CA SER A 179 -12.43 -8.04 2.36
C SER A 179 -13.16 -6.89 3.05
N GLY A 180 -14.30 -7.12 3.70
CA GLY A 180 -14.98 -6.09 4.50
C GLY A 180 -14.17 -5.63 5.72
N ASP A 181 -13.33 -6.49 6.29
CA ASP A 181 -12.42 -6.11 7.38
C ASP A 181 -11.21 -5.31 6.86
N VAL A 182 -10.70 -5.65 5.67
CA VAL A 182 -9.68 -4.84 4.99
C VAL A 182 -10.23 -3.47 4.59
N GLY A 183 -11.50 -3.38 4.17
CA GLY A 183 -12.16 -2.10 3.89
C GLY A 183 -12.25 -1.20 5.12
N LEU A 184 -12.36 -1.77 6.32
CA LEU A 184 -12.26 -1.01 7.59
C LEU A 184 -10.86 -0.43 7.78
N ILE A 185 -9.80 -1.18 7.45
CA ILE A 185 -8.42 -0.66 7.48
C ILE A 185 -8.29 0.52 6.51
N TYR A 186 -8.86 0.40 5.30
CA TYR A 186 -8.79 1.49 4.34
C TYR A 186 -9.46 2.77 4.86
N LYS A 187 -10.67 2.63 5.44
CA LYS A 187 -11.37 3.77 6.06
C LYS A 187 -10.63 4.34 7.27
N ALA A 188 -9.81 3.56 7.97
CA ALA A 188 -9.07 4.05 9.13
C ALA A 188 -8.04 5.13 8.76
N ILE A 189 -7.47 5.08 7.55
CA ILE A 189 -6.38 6.01 7.19
C ILE A 189 -6.83 7.47 7.16
N GLN A 190 -8.12 7.73 6.88
CA GLN A 190 -8.70 9.07 6.89
C GLN A 190 -8.65 9.73 8.28
N HIS A 191 -8.39 8.95 9.32
CA HIS A 191 -8.29 9.39 10.70
C HIS A 191 -6.85 9.32 11.22
N LEU A 192 -5.89 8.90 10.40
CA LEU A 192 -4.54 8.60 10.86
C LEU A 192 -3.73 9.88 11.10
N HIS A 193 -3.45 10.17 12.37
CA HIS A 193 -2.65 11.33 12.75
C HIS A 193 -1.21 11.22 12.25
N TYR A 194 -0.66 12.31 11.71
CA TYR A 194 0.66 12.33 11.09
C TYR A 194 1.78 11.94 12.07
N ASN A 195 1.75 12.45 13.30
CA ASN A 195 2.87 12.30 14.23
C ASN A 195 2.86 11.00 15.05
N SER A 196 1.67 10.52 15.44
CA SER A 196 1.55 9.47 16.46
C SER A 196 0.83 8.21 15.99
N ASN A 197 0.35 8.16 14.75
CA ASN A 197 -0.36 7.02 14.16
C ASN A 197 -1.65 6.60 14.92
N ILE A 198 -2.18 7.47 15.78
CA ILE A 198 -3.47 7.29 16.43
C ILE A 198 -4.59 7.75 15.50
N LEU A 199 -5.78 7.21 15.71
CA LEU A 199 -6.99 7.63 15.00
C LEU A 199 -7.58 8.87 15.68
N VAL A 200 -7.76 9.94 14.92
CA VAL A 200 -8.15 11.26 15.41
C VAL A 200 -9.23 11.90 14.54
N GLN A 201 -9.89 12.92 15.09
CA GLN A 201 -10.85 13.74 14.36
C GLN A 201 -10.17 14.68 13.36
N THR A 202 -8.97 15.15 13.68
CA THR A 202 -8.17 16.13 12.91
C THR A 202 -6.79 15.55 12.52
N PRO A 203 -6.71 14.74 11.44
CA PRO A 203 -5.48 14.00 11.08
C PRO A 203 -4.29 14.89 10.68
N SER A 204 -4.58 16.11 10.23
CA SER A 204 -3.59 17.09 9.80
C SER A 204 -3.23 18.11 10.88
N GLU A 205 -3.77 17.97 12.09
CA GLU A 205 -3.31 18.75 13.24
C GLU A 205 -1.82 18.43 13.49
N MET A 206 -1.01 19.45 13.73
CA MET A 206 0.43 19.28 13.98
C MET A 206 0.77 19.58 15.45
N ASP A 207 -0.02 20.42 16.11
CA ASP A 207 0.12 20.71 17.52
C ASP A 207 -0.57 19.62 18.34
N GLU A 208 0.24 18.84 19.05
CA GLU A 208 -0.19 17.69 19.85
C GLU A 208 -1.21 18.07 20.95
N ALA A 209 -1.21 19.32 21.42
CA ALA A 209 -2.16 19.81 22.42
C ALA A 209 -3.60 19.90 21.88
N PHE A 210 -3.78 20.06 20.57
CA PHE A 210 -5.09 20.18 19.91
C PHE A 210 -5.56 18.90 19.24
N VAL A 211 -4.74 17.84 19.28
CA VAL A 211 -5.10 16.53 18.72
C VAL A 211 -6.25 15.94 19.52
N LYS A 212 -7.35 15.60 18.84
CA LYS A 212 -8.54 14.96 19.43
C LYS A 212 -8.63 13.49 19.02
N PRO A 213 -8.24 12.54 19.89
CA PRO A 213 -8.35 11.12 19.61
C PRO A 213 -9.81 10.70 19.42
N LEU A 214 -10.05 9.79 18.48
CA LEU A 214 -11.36 9.18 18.30
C LEU A 214 -11.56 8.05 19.30
N ALA A 215 -12.66 8.10 20.04
CA ALA A 215 -13.13 6.95 20.79
C ALA A 215 -13.54 5.83 19.81
N ILE A 216 -13.49 4.59 20.27
CA ILE A 216 -13.85 3.40 19.46
C ILE A 216 -15.26 3.54 18.87
N ASP A 217 -16.18 4.06 19.68
CA ASP A 217 -17.57 4.27 19.30
C ASP A 217 -17.76 5.38 18.26
N GLU A 218 -16.98 6.45 18.34
CA GLU A 218 -16.99 7.53 17.35
C GLU A 218 -16.39 7.05 16.03
N PHE A 219 -15.31 6.28 16.10
CA PHE A 219 -14.72 5.62 14.93
C PHE A 219 -15.72 4.65 14.27
N ALA A 220 -16.47 3.87 15.07
CA ALA A 220 -17.50 2.97 14.54
C ALA A 220 -18.55 3.73 13.72
N VAL A 221 -19.01 4.88 14.23
CA VAL A 221 -19.95 5.76 13.55
C VAL A 221 -19.34 6.34 12.28
N SER A 222 -18.09 6.84 12.34
CA SER A 222 -17.44 7.46 11.19
C SER A 222 -17.20 6.51 10.02
N VAL A 223 -17.00 5.21 10.30
CA VAL A 223 -16.78 4.18 9.27
C VAL A 223 -18.05 3.42 8.88
N GLY A 224 -19.20 3.72 9.51
CA GLY A 224 -20.50 3.12 9.22
C GLY A 224 -20.67 1.68 9.73
N ILE A 225 -20.08 1.35 10.89
CA ILE A 225 -20.17 0.03 11.53
C ILE A 225 -20.91 0.12 12.87
N LYS A 226 -21.78 -0.85 13.15
CA LYS A 226 -22.47 -0.95 14.45
C LYS A 226 -21.45 -1.13 15.59
N ARG A 227 -21.64 -0.42 16.72
CA ARG A 227 -20.74 -0.48 17.90
C ARG A 227 -20.44 -1.90 18.37
N GLN A 228 -21.44 -2.77 18.49
CA GLN A 228 -21.22 -4.14 18.94
C GLN A 228 -20.30 -4.94 17.99
N SER A 229 -20.34 -4.64 16.69
CA SER A 229 -19.54 -5.32 15.67
C SER A 229 -18.11 -4.79 15.58
N ILE A 230 -17.87 -3.50 15.86
CA ILE A 230 -16.53 -2.91 15.72
C ILE A 230 -15.52 -3.57 16.68
N HIS A 231 -15.91 -3.82 17.93
CA HIS A 231 -15.01 -4.39 18.92
C HIS A 231 -14.51 -5.78 18.53
N LYS A 232 -15.41 -6.62 17.99
CA LYS A 232 -15.07 -7.97 17.51
C LYS A 232 -14.14 -7.89 16.29
N LYS A 233 -14.44 -7.00 15.34
CA LYS A 233 -13.61 -6.79 14.13
C LYS A 233 -12.19 -6.32 14.48
N LEU A 234 -12.05 -5.34 15.38
CA LEU A 234 -10.76 -4.80 15.79
C LEU A 234 -9.88 -5.84 16.49
N ILE A 235 -10.48 -6.75 17.28
CA ILE A 235 -9.75 -7.83 17.95
C ILE A 235 -9.34 -8.94 16.98
N ALA A 236 -10.20 -9.25 16.00
CA ALA A 236 -9.95 -10.32 15.04
C ALA A 236 -8.87 -9.98 13.99
N LEU A 237 -8.63 -8.69 13.76
CA LEU A 237 -7.63 -8.19 12.80
C LEU A 237 -6.22 -8.28 13.38
N THR A 238 -5.52 -9.32 12.97
CA THR A 238 -4.12 -9.60 13.32
C THR A 238 -3.33 -9.98 12.07
N TYR A 239 -2.04 -10.27 12.20
CA TYR A 239 -1.21 -10.92 11.18
C TYR A 239 0.00 -11.63 11.80
N PRO A 240 0.49 -12.72 11.19
CA PRO A 240 1.72 -13.37 11.61
C PRO A 240 2.93 -12.50 11.28
N CYS A 241 3.86 -12.35 12.21
CA CYS A 241 5.09 -11.59 12.03
C CYS A 241 6.25 -12.27 12.76
N MET A 242 7.43 -12.30 12.13
CA MET A 242 8.66 -12.75 12.78
C MET A 242 9.20 -11.63 13.66
N TYR A 243 9.24 -11.86 14.98
CA TYR A 243 9.77 -10.93 15.95
C TYR A 243 10.80 -11.63 16.84
N ARG A 244 12.04 -11.12 16.82
CA ARG A 244 13.18 -11.70 17.56
C ARG A 244 13.39 -13.20 17.32
N GLY A 245 13.17 -13.65 16.07
CA GLY A 245 13.32 -15.07 15.69
C GLY A 245 12.12 -15.96 16.00
N GLU A 246 11.04 -15.42 16.58
CA GLU A 246 9.82 -16.16 16.90
C GLU A 246 8.64 -15.67 16.04
N LEU A 247 7.81 -16.59 15.57
CA LEU A 247 6.56 -16.24 14.90
C LEU A 247 5.53 -15.79 15.94
N ARG A 248 5.10 -14.53 15.85
CA ARG A 248 4.11 -13.93 16.75
C ARG A 248 2.93 -13.35 15.99
N GLU A 249 1.79 -13.24 16.66
CA GLU A 249 0.59 -12.65 16.09
C GLU A 249 0.49 -11.17 16.48
N PHE A 250 0.72 -10.29 15.52
CA PHE A 250 0.65 -8.84 15.71
C PHE A 250 -0.77 -8.36 15.47
N ARG A 251 -1.21 -7.35 16.22
CA ARG A 251 -2.51 -6.72 16.00
C ARG A 251 -2.45 -5.66 14.91
N VAL A 252 -3.51 -5.50 14.14
CA VAL A 252 -3.66 -4.37 13.21
C VAL A 252 -4.03 -3.10 13.96
N PHE A 253 -4.84 -3.21 15.02
CA PHE A 253 -5.26 -2.09 15.86
C PHE A 253 -4.90 -2.34 17.32
N ALA A 254 -4.31 -1.33 17.97
CA ALA A 254 -4.08 -1.31 19.41
C ALA A 254 -5.10 -0.39 20.07
N ARG A 255 -5.56 -0.77 21.27
CA ARG A 255 -6.35 0.09 22.15
C ARG A 255 -5.39 0.74 23.13
N VAL A 256 -5.31 2.06 23.08
CA VAL A 256 -4.46 2.84 23.98
C VAL A 256 -5.36 3.50 25.01
N LYS A 257 -5.02 3.34 26.29
CA LYS A 257 -5.78 3.92 27.41
C LYS A 257 -4.92 5.00 28.08
N VAL A 258 -5.46 6.21 28.15
CA VAL A 258 -4.84 7.34 28.85
C VAL A 258 -5.86 7.89 29.84
N GLY A 259 -5.59 7.71 31.14
CA GLY A 259 -6.55 8.03 32.20
C GLY A 259 -7.88 7.27 32.00
N LYS A 260 -8.97 8.02 31.82
CA LYS A 260 -10.32 7.49 31.57
C LYS A 260 -10.65 7.31 30.08
N HIS A 261 -9.80 7.79 29.18
CA HIS A 261 -10.04 7.77 27.74
C HIS A 261 -9.38 6.55 27.09
N THR A 262 -10.08 5.96 26.12
CA THR A 262 -9.54 4.87 25.30
C THR A 262 -9.73 5.20 23.84
N PHE A 263 -8.65 5.14 23.07
CA PHE A 263 -8.63 5.43 21.64
C PHE A 263 -7.85 4.35 20.89
N LEU A 264 -7.86 4.45 19.56
CA LEU A 264 -7.25 3.47 18.67
C LEU A 264 -5.95 3.99 18.08
N LYS A 265 -4.97 3.09 17.98
CA LYS A 265 -3.74 3.27 17.20
C LYS A 265 -3.72 2.22 16.09
N LEU A 266 -3.41 2.64 14.87
CA LEU A 266 -3.22 1.73 13.75
C LEU A 266 -1.76 1.25 13.77
N ASN A 267 -1.53 -0.02 13.46
CA ASN A 267 -0.18 -0.57 13.43
C ASN A 267 0.64 0.15 12.34
N PRO A 268 1.80 0.75 12.68
CA PRO A 268 2.65 1.42 11.71
C PRO A 268 3.14 0.52 10.57
N PHE A 269 3.29 -0.78 10.80
CA PHE A 269 3.64 -1.75 9.74
C PHE A 269 2.46 -2.08 8.82
N ILE A 270 1.25 -1.60 9.13
CA ILE A 270 0.12 -1.65 8.19
C ILE A 270 0.05 -0.35 7.43
N ALA A 271 0.02 0.78 8.16
CA ALA A 271 -0.04 2.09 7.53
C ALA A 271 0.76 3.16 8.29
N TRP A 272 1.48 4.01 7.54
CA TRP A 272 2.40 5.00 8.09
C TRP A 272 2.47 6.27 7.24
N ARG A 273 2.54 7.45 7.87
CA ARG A 273 2.56 8.74 7.15
C ARG A 273 3.93 9.37 7.02
N LYS A 274 4.86 9.10 7.94
CA LYS A 274 6.17 9.77 7.95
C LYS A 274 7.11 9.20 6.89
N ALA A 275 8.15 9.97 6.58
CA ALA A 275 9.29 9.49 5.82
C ALA A 275 10.01 8.34 6.57
N GLY A 276 10.69 7.47 5.81
CA GLY A 276 11.32 6.27 6.37
C GLY A 276 10.35 5.20 6.86
N ASP A 277 10.92 4.21 7.54
CA ASP A 277 10.18 3.13 8.20
C ASP A 277 9.78 3.53 9.64
N PRO A 278 8.75 2.88 10.22
CA PRO A 278 8.35 3.14 11.59
C PRO A 278 9.48 2.80 12.59
N PRO A 279 9.76 3.68 13.57
CA PRO A 279 10.73 3.38 14.62
C PRO A 279 10.18 2.35 15.61
N VAL A 280 11.06 1.74 16.41
CA VAL A 280 10.70 0.64 17.33
C VAL A 280 9.57 1.02 18.28
N GLU A 281 9.65 2.22 18.84
CA GLU A 281 8.71 2.77 19.82
C GLU A 281 7.30 2.88 19.26
N ALA A 282 7.16 3.03 17.94
CA ALA A 282 5.87 3.21 17.30
C ALA A 282 5.00 1.94 17.31
N TYR A 283 5.62 0.75 17.43
CA TYR A 283 4.91 -0.53 17.33
C TYR A 283 4.93 -1.39 18.60
N ILE A 284 5.55 -0.93 19.70
CA ILE A 284 5.65 -1.70 20.95
C ILE A 284 4.26 -2.18 21.43
N GLU A 285 3.23 -1.34 21.39
CA GLU A 285 1.90 -1.71 21.91
C GLU A 285 1.19 -2.81 21.12
N PHE A 286 1.70 -3.15 19.92
CA PHE A 286 1.16 -4.20 19.07
C PHE A 286 1.81 -5.56 19.32
N VAL A 287 2.92 -5.59 20.08
CA VAL A 287 3.72 -6.80 20.39
C VAL A 287 3.63 -7.19 21.86
N MET A 288 3.22 -6.25 22.74
CA MET A 288 3.14 -6.51 24.18
C MET A 288 2.15 -7.64 24.53
N GLU A 289 2.67 -8.74 25.05
CA GLU A 289 1.90 -9.78 25.73
C GLU A 289 1.75 -9.40 27.20
N TYR A 290 0.51 -9.16 27.63
CA TYR A 290 0.22 -9.12 29.06
C TYR A 290 0.20 -10.55 29.59
N ASN A 291 1.23 -10.94 30.33
CA ASN A 291 1.12 -12.07 31.24
C ASN A 291 -0.02 -11.76 32.20
N LYS A 292 -1.14 -12.47 32.08
CA LYS A 292 -2.15 -12.48 33.15
C LYS A 292 -1.45 -13.07 34.36
N VAL A 293 -1.01 -12.22 35.27
CA VAL A 293 -0.70 -12.65 36.63
C VAL A 293 -2.03 -13.16 37.18
N ASN A 294 -2.20 -14.48 37.16
CA ASN A 294 -3.30 -15.12 37.86
C ASN A 294 -3.14 -14.73 39.32
N LYS A 295 -3.90 -13.74 39.78
CA LYS A 295 -4.09 -13.48 41.20
C LYS A 295 -4.77 -14.74 41.76
N LYS A 296 -3.98 -15.57 42.44
CA LYS A 296 -4.48 -16.57 43.37
C LYS A 296 -5.16 -15.87 44.54
#